data_AF-A0A1A7X5N1-F1
#
_entry.id   AF-A0A1A7X5N1-F1
#
_cell.length_a   1.000
_cell.length_b   1.000
_cell.length_c   1.000
_cell.angle_alpha   90.00
_cell.angle_beta   90.00
_cell.angle_gamma   90.00
#
_symmetry.space_group_name_H-M   'P 1'
#
loop_
_entity.id
_entity.type
_entity.pdbx_description
1 polymer ?
#
loop_
_entity_poly.entity_id
_entity_poly.type
_entity_poly.pdbx_seq_one_letter_code
_entity_poly.pdbx_strand_id
1 'polypeptide(L)'
;MFTRHARQWHRSSCWAVLSNLSQQLHKDPITEFPQTPELFTRPAHRRQKSGTRAWSPIMVTFCAKGHLVSLFFFVSFIKTPSAQYEEYSFKDFPKEDLMPLTAAYGLALDHYAAGNWTASIRFLELSLRLRRLLRDSVSYCSDLCSSSNSKHIETVFTASPDLQVYSHLLMAASCQRRCRAQIPALQLPPPSREILEEFSRRSPYRYLHFAHSKLKDLQKAIPCAFTFLQRNPEDQEMQQLMEEYKNEYDLSGYLIDREQRPYEVSFVRGVKLVSSGDYSNSVELLEEALRLF
;
A
#
# COMPACT_ATOMS: atom_id res chain seq x y z
N MET A 1 4.80 25.91 14.38
CA MET A 1 3.74 25.79 13.35
C MET A 1 3.51 24.36 12.85
N PHE A 2 4.56 23.54 12.62
CA PHE A 2 4.43 22.18 12.04
C PHE A 2 3.56 21.17 12.82
N THR A 3 3.41 21.30 14.15
CA THR A 3 2.67 20.34 15.00
C THR A 3 1.14 20.43 14.93
N ARG A 4 0.58 21.38 14.15
CA ARG A 4 -0.87 21.48 13.87
C ARG A 4 -1.30 20.69 12.63
N HIS A 5 -0.51 20.71 11.55
CA HIS A 5 -0.88 19.96 10.32
C HIS A 5 -0.84 18.43 10.49
N ALA A 6 0.13 17.89 11.24
CA ALA A 6 0.17 16.45 11.53
C ALA A 6 -1.10 15.97 12.28
N ARG A 7 -1.61 16.76 13.24
CA ARG A 7 -2.86 16.47 13.96
C ARG A 7 -4.11 16.58 13.09
N GLN A 8 -4.10 17.47 12.09
CA GLN A 8 -5.21 17.59 11.14
C GLN A 8 -5.24 16.40 10.17
N TRP A 9 -4.06 15.95 9.71
CA TRP A 9 -3.90 14.71 8.94
C TRP A 9 -4.35 13.45 9.70
N HIS A 10 -4.00 13.32 10.98
CA HIS A 10 -4.41 12.19 11.82
C HIS A 10 -5.93 12.06 11.98
N ARG A 11 -6.66 13.17 12.12
CA ARG A 11 -8.14 13.14 12.23
C ARG A 11 -8.78 12.52 10.97
N SER A 12 -8.33 12.92 9.78
CA SER A 12 -8.84 12.39 8.51
C SER A 12 -8.46 10.92 8.24
N SER A 13 -7.44 10.36 8.90
CA SER A 13 -7.13 8.93 8.80
C SER A 13 -7.93 8.08 9.78
N CYS A 14 -8.01 8.48 11.06
CA CYS A 14 -8.79 7.74 12.05
C CYS A 14 -10.30 7.77 11.72
N TRP A 15 -10.84 8.90 11.23
CA TRP A 15 -12.24 8.96 10.82
C TRP A 15 -12.54 8.09 9.59
N ALA A 16 -11.65 8.01 8.60
CA ALA A 16 -11.84 7.15 7.43
C ALA A 16 -11.82 5.65 7.77
N VAL A 17 -11.00 5.23 8.75
CA VAL A 17 -11.00 3.85 9.26
C VAL A 17 -12.27 3.54 10.05
N LEU A 18 -12.72 4.48 10.90
CA LEU A 18 -13.96 4.32 11.69
C LEU A 18 -15.24 4.39 10.83
N SER A 19 -15.27 5.19 9.76
CA SER A 19 -16.41 5.24 8.83
C SER A 19 -16.53 3.96 8.01
N ASN A 20 -15.40 3.37 7.59
CA ASN A 20 -15.36 2.08 6.89
C ASN A 20 -15.82 0.92 7.81
N LEU A 21 -15.52 0.98 9.12
CA LEU A 21 -16.10 0.08 10.13
C LEU A 21 -17.61 0.26 10.30
N SER A 22 -18.12 1.50 10.22
CA SER A 22 -19.56 1.80 10.30
C SER A 22 -20.34 1.28 9.08
N GLN A 23 -19.79 1.41 7.88
CA GLN A 23 -20.42 0.92 6.63
C GLN A 23 -20.51 -0.61 6.55
N GLN A 24 -19.76 -1.36 7.37
CA GLN A 24 -19.83 -2.83 7.41
C GLN A 24 -20.99 -3.38 8.26
N LEU A 25 -21.78 -2.53 8.94
CA LEU A 25 -22.75 -2.95 9.95
C LEU A 25 -24.23 -2.63 9.62
N HIS A 26 -24.56 -2.08 8.46
CA HIS A 26 -25.96 -1.86 8.06
C HIS A 26 -26.29 -2.19 6.58
N LYS A 27 -27.38 -2.95 6.42
CA LYS A 27 -28.22 -3.23 5.24
C LYS A 27 -29.68 -3.12 5.77
N ASP A 28 -30.76 -2.79 5.05
CA ASP A 28 -31.22 -2.76 3.64
C ASP A 28 -32.24 -1.55 3.46
N PRO A 29 -33.18 -1.47 2.47
CA PRO A 29 -33.08 -1.35 0.99
C PRO A 29 -33.93 -0.17 0.35
N ILE A 30 -34.05 -0.17 -1.01
CA ILE A 30 -34.99 0.56 -1.94
C ILE A 30 -34.73 2.11 -2.10
N THR A 31 -34.83 2.84 -3.25
CA THR A 31 -35.61 2.69 -4.53
C THR A 31 -35.04 3.48 -5.75
N GLU A 32 -35.14 2.89 -6.95
CA GLU A 32 -35.23 3.35 -8.39
C GLU A 32 -34.71 4.72 -8.96
N PHE A 33 -33.82 4.63 -9.98
CA PHE A 33 -33.78 5.23 -11.36
C PHE A 33 -34.09 6.75 -11.66
N PRO A 34 -33.76 7.35 -12.87
CA PRO A 34 -33.17 6.78 -14.11
C PRO A 34 -31.98 7.54 -14.80
N GLN A 35 -31.13 6.77 -15.54
CA GLN A 35 -30.70 6.86 -16.97
C GLN A 35 -30.23 8.24 -17.58
N THR A 36 -29.29 8.38 -18.54
CA THR A 36 -28.48 7.53 -19.47
C THR A 36 -27.53 8.46 -20.29
N PRO A 37 -26.72 8.03 -21.31
CA PRO A 37 -26.06 6.74 -21.64
C PRO A 37 -24.51 6.97 -21.84
N GLU A 38 -23.65 6.22 -22.56
CA GLU A 38 -23.71 4.96 -23.36
C GLU A 38 -22.32 4.23 -23.41
N LEU A 39 -22.23 3.20 -24.25
CA LEU A 39 -21.09 2.45 -24.79
C LEU A 39 -20.48 1.32 -23.95
N PHE A 40 -21.29 0.27 -23.77
CA PHE A 40 -20.80 -1.11 -23.71
C PHE A 40 -21.60 -2.05 -24.64
N THR A 41 -21.32 -1.98 -25.94
CA THR A 41 -21.89 -2.90 -26.93
C THR A 41 -21.33 -4.32 -26.76
N ARG A 42 -22.15 -5.25 -26.28
CA ARG A 42 -21.86 -6.70 -26.29
C ARG A 42 -22.00 -7.27 -27.71
N PRO A 43 -21.09 -8.15 -28.16
CA PRO A 43 -21.42 -9.24 -29.08
C PRO A 43 -21.72 -10.52 -28.29
N ALA A 44 -22.86 -11.15 -28.57
CA ALA A 44 -23.20 -12.46 -28.00
C ALA A 44 -22.49 -13.59 -28.76
N HIS A 45 -22.03 -14.64 -28.07
CA HIS A 45 -21.84 -15.94 -28.72
C HIS A 45 -22.07 -17.15 -27.81
N ARG A 46 -23.17 -17.85 -28.12
CA ARG A 46 -23.33 -19.32 -28.20
C ARG A 46 -22.79 -20.19 -27.05
N ARG A 47 -23.70 -20.71 -26.22
CA ARG A 47 -23.53 -21.97 -25.46
C ARG A 47 -22.97 -23.08 -26.36
N GLN A 48 -21.93 -23.78 -25.91
CA GLN A 48 -21.54 -25.07 -26.47
C GLN A 48 -21.37 -26.08 -25.32
N LYS A 49 -22.07 -27.22 -25.41
CA LYS A 49 -22.03 -28.32 -24.43
C LYS A 49 -20.95 -29.34 -24.81
N SER A 50 -20.66 -30.23 -23.85
CA SER A 50 -19.95 -31.51 -23.96
C SER A 50 -18.41 -31.44 -24.00
N GLY A 51 -17.77 -32.40 -23.33
CA GLY A 51 -16.32 -32.48 -23.22
C GLY A 51 -15.78 -33.02 -21.89
N THR A 52 -16.45 -33.99 -21.25
CA THR A 52 -15.89 -34.72 -20.11
C THR A 52 -14.57 -35.37 -20.51
N ARG A 53 -13.46 -34.96 -19.90
CA ARG A 53 -12.18 -35.67 -20.00
C ARG A 53 -11.65 -35.93 -18.60
N ALA A 54 -11.83 -37.18 -18.16
CA ALA A 54 -11.29 -37.64 -16.89
C ALA A 54 -9.76 -37.57 -16.91
N TRP A 55 -9.17 -37.09 -15.82
CA TRP A 55 -7.74 -37.23 -15.56
C TRP A 55 -7.56 -38.39 -14.59
N SER A 56 -7.07 -39.51 -15.10
CA SER A 56 -6.74 -40.69 -14.29
C SER A 56 -5.57 -40.37 -13.35
N PRO A 57 -5.67 -40.63 -12.04
CA PRO A 57 -4.49 -40.59 -11.18
C PRO A 57 -3.62 -41.82 -11.48
N ILE A 58 -2.37 -41.59 -11.87
CA ILE A 58 -1.37 -42.66 -11.96
C ILE A 58 -1.01 -43.07 -10.53
N MET A 59 -1.55 -44.19 -10.07
CA MET A 59 -1.10 -44.83 -8.83
C MET A 59 0.32 -45.39 -9.03
N VAL A 60 1.32 -44.71 -8.48
CA VAL A 60 2.68 -45.27 -8.36
C VAL A 60 2.76 -46.01 -7.03
N THR A 61 2.53 -47.32 -7.07
CA THR A 61 2.69 -48.22 -5.91
C THR A 61 4.17 -48.42 -5.62
N PHE A 62 4.72 -47.71 -4.63
CA PHE A 62 6.07 -47.99 -4.13
C PHE A 62 6.04 -49.14 -3.11
N CYS A 63 6.74 -50.24 -3.46
CA CYS A 63 6.84 -51.42 -2.62
C CYS A 63 7.85 -51.17 -1.48
N ALA A 64 7.44 -51.42 -0.23
CA ALA A 64 8.27 -51.13 0.93
C ALA A 64 9.40 -52.16 1.11
N LYS A 65 10.64 -51.66 1.20
CA LYS A 65 11.77 -52.30 1.90
C LYS A 65 12.53 -51.20 2.63
N GLY A 66 12.76 -51.38 3.93
CA GLY A 66 13.22 -50.30 4.80
C GLY A 66 14.72 -50.01 4.67
N HIS A 67 15.10 -48.79 5.03
CA HIS A 67 16.15 -48.48 6.03
C HIS A 67 16.18 -46.96 6.26
N LEU A 68 16.47 -46.54 7.51
CA LEU A 68 16.82 -45.17 7.94
C LEU A 68 15.86 -44.03 7.54
N VAL A 69 14.94 -43.69 8.45
CA VAL A 69 14.17 -42.44 8.38
C VAL A 69 15.08 -41.25 8.68
N SER A 70 15.60 -40.61 7.63
CA SER A 70 16.16 -39.26 7.75
C SER A 70 15.01 -38.25 7.81
N LEU A 71 14.87 -37.58 8.97
CA LEU A 71 13.90 -36.52 9.20
C LEU A 71 14.31 -35.25 8.43
N PHE A 72 14.06 -35.25 7.12
CA PHE A 72 14.08 -34.03 6.32
C PHE A 72 12.91 -33.14 6.77
N PHE A 73 13.19 -32.25 7.70
CA PHE A 73 12.38 -31.06 7.95
C PHE A 73 12.35 -30.23 6.67
N PHE A 74 11.38 -30.49 5.79
CA PHE A 74 10.95 -29.53 4.79
C PHE A 74 10.35 -28.34 5.53
N VAL A 75 11.21 -27.39 5.90
CA VAL A 75 10.80 -26.04 6.26
C VAL A 75 10.21 -25.44 4.99
N SER A 76 8.91 -25.67 4.80
CA SER A 76 8.09 -24.93 3.87
C SER A 76 8.15 -23.48 4.30
N PHE A 77 9.09 -22.71 3.75
CA PHE A 77 9.08 -21.27 3.83
C PHE A 77 7.73 -20.83 3.27
N ILE A 78 6.81 -20.47 4.18
CA ILE A 78 5.61 -19.73 3.84
C ILE A 78 6.12 -18.38 3.36
N LYS A 79 6.39 -18.31 2.06
CA LYS A 79 6.66 -17.07 1.36
C LYS A 79 5.38 -16.27 1.53
N THR A 80 5.41 -15.30 2.45
CA THR A 80 4.36 -14.28 2.53
C THR A 80 4.15 -13.75 1.11
N PRO A 81 2.91 -13.53 0.66
CA PRO A 81 2.67 -13.01 -0.67
C PRO A 81 3.27 -11.61 -0.74
N SER A 82 4.48 -11.52 -1.28
CA SER A 82 5.05 -10.26 -1.74
C SER A 82 4.00 -9.61 -2.62
N ALA A 83 3.58 -8.38 -2.28
CA ALA A 83 2.68 -7.63 -3.12
C ALA A 83 3.19 -7.71 -4.56
N GLN A 84 2.30 -8.07 -5.50
CA GLN A 84 2.58 -8.78 -6.77
C GLN A 84 3.48 -8.02 -7.80
N TYR A 85 4.15 -6.94 -7.38
CA TYR A 85 4.96 -5.99 -8.15
C TYR A 85 6.16 -5.47 -7.35
N GLU A 86 6.35 -5.93 -6.11
CA GLU A 86 7.29 -5.34 -5.15
C GLU A 86 8.58 -6.15 -5.05
N GLU A 87 9.41 -6.01 -6.08
CA GLU A 87 10.87 -6.09 -5.91
C GLU A 87 11.40 -4.69 -5.53
N TYR A 88 10.83 -4.12 -4.46
CA TYR A 88 11.31 -2.85 -3.89
C TYR A 88 12.35 -3.15 -2.81
N SER A 89 13.61 -2.82 -3.11
CA SER A 89 14.67 -2.69 -2.10
C SER A 89 15.04 -1.22 -1.96
N PHE A 90 15.08 -0.73 -0.71
CA PHE A 90 15.63 0.59 -0.40
C PHE A 90 17.15 0.67 -0.71
N LYS A 91 17.88 -0.44 -0.57
CA LYS A 91 19.32 -0.51 -0.80
C LYS A 91 19.67 -0.70 -2.27
N ASP A 92 18.85 -1.48 -2.98
CA ASP A 92 19.13 -2.00 -4.32
C ASP A 92 18.14 -1.45 -5.36
N PHE A 93 17.74 -0.19 -5.20
CA PHE A 93 16.84 0.47 -6.15
C PHE A 93 17.54 0.64 -7.52
N PRO A 94 16.94 0.20 -8.65
CA PRO A 94 17.57 0.27 -9.97
C PRO A 94 17.88 1.71 -10.38
N LYS A 95 19.10 1.97 -10.86
CA LYS A 95 19.58 3.33 -11.18
C LYS A 95 18.92 3.88 -12.44
N GLU A 96 18.58 3.00 -13.36
CA GLU A 96 17.83 3.24 -14.60
C GLU A 96 16.38 3.67 -14.37
N ASP A 97 15.79 3.28 -13.24
CA ASP A 97 14.45 3.68 -12.80
C ASP A 97 14.47 4.99 -11.98
N LEU A 98 15.64 5.50 -11.62
CA LEU A 98 15.76 6.66 -10.73
C LEU A 98 15.48 7.97 -11.48
N MET A 99 14.27 8.50 -11.30
CA MET A 99 13.83 9.76 -11.89
C MET A 99 12.91 10.56 -10.93
N PRO A 100 12.65 11.85 -11.18
CA PRO A 100 11.79 12.65 -10.30
C PRO A 100 10.36 12.08 -10.24
N LEU A 101 9.78 11.98 -9.03
CA LEU A 101 8.45 11.41 -8.83
C LEU A 101 7.38 12.06 -9.72
N THR A 102 7.41 13.39 -9.83
CA THR A 102 6.50 14.17 -10.70
C THR A 102 6.63 13.79 -12.17
N ALA A 103 7.85 13.51 -12.65
CA ALA A 103 8.07 13.12 -14.04
C ALA A 103 7.58 11.69 -14.31
N ALA A 104 7.84 10.74 -13.39
CA ALA A 104 7.34 9.38 -13.52
C ALA A 104 5.80 9.33 -13.53
N TYR A 105 5.16 10.07 -12.62
CA TYR A 105 3.70 10.13 -12.56
C TYR A 105 3.08 10.86 -13.76
N GLY A 106 3.71 11.96 -14.23
CA GLY A 106 3.30 12.69 -15.43
C GLY A 106 3.27 11.79 -16.67
N LEU A 107 4.38 11.10 -16.96
CA LEU A 107 4.45 10.14 -18.07
C LEU A 107 3.40 9.03 -17.96
N ALA A 108 3.07 8.61 -16.74
CA ALA A 108 2.04 7.60 -16.50
C ALA A 108 0.64 8.10 -16.90
N LEU A 109 0.34 9.37 -16.65
CA LEU A 109 -0.91 10.03 -17.03
C LEU A 109 -0.95 10.39 -18.52
N ASP A 110 0.18 10.78 -19.13
CA ASP A 110 0.26 10.99 -20.57
C ASP A 110 -0.03 9.70 -21.34
N HIS A 111 0.56 8.58 -20.91
CA HIS A 111 0.25 7.26 -21.47
C HIS A 111 -1.17 6.79 -21.17
N TYR A 112 -1.74 7.15 -20.01
CA TYR A 112 -3.14 6.87 -19.68
C TYR A 112 -4.10 7.60 -20.65
N ALA A 113 -3.87 8.90 -20.87
CA ALA A 113 -4.65 9.72 -21.79
C ALA A 113 -4.53 9.23 -23.25
N ALA A 114 -3.34 8.75 -23.64
CA ALA A 114 -3.10 8.12 -24.95
C ALA A 114 -3.67 6.69 -25.08
N GLY A 115 -4.27 6.12 -24.04
CA GLY A 115 -4.79 4.75 -24.04
C GLY A 115 -3.72 3.64 -24.07
N ASN A 116 -2.46 3.99 -23.81
CA ASN A 116 -1.35 3.03 -23.73
C ASN A 116 -1.27 2.44 -22.31
N TRP A 117 -2.19 1.51 -22.01
CA TRP A 117 -2.37 0.95 -20.67
C TRP A 117 -1.11 0.28 -20.12
N THR A 118 -0.34 -0.43 -20.95
CA THR A 118 0.87 -1.13 -20.49
C THR A 118 2.00 -0.17 -20.10
N ALA A 119 2.22 0.90 -20.88
CA ALA A 119 3.17 1.95 -20.51
C ALA A 119 2.69 2.74 -19.28
N SER A 120 1.39 3.06 -19.22
CA SER A 120 0.78 3.75 -18.07
C SER A 120 0.96 2.96 -16.77
N ILE A 121 0.65 1.65 -16.78
CA ILE A 121 0.88 0.75 -15.63
C ILE A 121 2.34 0.77 -15.19
N ARG A 122 3.29 0.60 -16.12
CA ARG A 122 4.73 0.62 -15.81
C ARG A 122 5.15 1.90 -15.09
N PHE A 123 4.71 3.07 -15.58
CA PHE A 123 5.07 4.35 -14.97
C PHE A 123 4.30 4.62 -13.66
N LEU A 124 3.05 4.15 -13.52
CA LEU A 124 2.31 4.21 -12.26
C LEU A 124 3.00 3.37 -11.17
N GLU A 125 3.36 2.12 -11.47
CA GLU A 125 4.12 1.24 -10.57
C GLU A 125 5.51 1.82 -10.22
N LEU A 126 6.22 2.37 -11.19
CA LEU A 126 7.48 3.09 -10.95
C LEU A 126 7.27 4.28 -10.02
N SER A 127 6.24 5.09 -10.24
CA SER A 127 5.94 6.26 -9.41
C SER A 127 5.63 5.87 -7.94
N LEU A 128 4.94 4.74 -7.72
CA LEU A 128 4.72 4.19 -6.38
C LEU A 128 6.04 3.75 -5.72
N ARG A 129 6.91 3.03 -6.44
CA ARG A 129 8.25 2.64 -5.94
C ARG A 129 9.11 3.87 -5.61
N LEU A 130 9.12 4.89 -6.46
CA LEU A 130 9.83 6.16 -6.23
C LEU A 130 9.27 6.94 -5.03
N ARG A 131 7.94 6.92 -4.81
CA ARG A 131 7.31 7.52 -3.62
C ARG A 131 7.79 6.87 -2.33
N ARG A 132 7.91 5.53 -2.30
CA ARG A 132 8.43 4.79 -1.14
C ARG A 132 9.92 5.06 -0.95
N LEU A 133 10.72 4.99 -2.01
CA LEU A 133 12.14 5.36 -1.97
C LEU A 133 12.36 6.76 -1.37
N LEU A 134 11.59 7.76 -1.79
CA LEU A 134 11.66 9.12 -1.27
C LEU A 134 11.31 9.20 0.22
N ARG A 135 10.21 8.55 0.64
CA ARG A 135 9.78 8.50 2.05
C ARG A 135 10.84 7.84 2.93
N ASP A 136 11.31 6.68 2.52
CA ASP A 136 12.23 5.84 3.30
C ASP A 136 13.62 6.50 3.38
N SER A 137 14.06 7.17 2.30
CA SER A 137 15.25 8.01 2.29
C SER A 137 15.18 9.16 3.31
N VAL A 138 14.02 9.82 3.42
CA VAL A 138 13.82 10.90 4.40
C VAL A 138 13.81 10.35 5.83
N SER A 139 13.16 9.21 6.07
CA SER A 139 13.18 8.55 7.39
C SER A 139 14.61 8.18 7.78
N TYR A 140 15.34 7.47 6.92
CA TYR A 140 16.72 7.05 7.17
C TYR A 140 17.62 8.20 7.63
N CYS A 141 17.57 9.37 6.96
CA CYS A 141 18.33 10.54 7.41
C CYS A 141 17.78 11.16 8.71
N SER A 142 16.47 11.10 8.95
CA SER A 142 15.87 11.51 10.23
C SER A 142 16.41 10.68 11.40
N ASP A 143 16.39 9.36 11.25
CA ASP A 143 16.71 8.40 12.30
C ASP A 143 18.21 8.37 12.61
N LEU A 144 19.05 8.39 11.55
CA LEU A 144 20.50 8.50 11.65
C LEU A 144 20.93 9.77 12.40
N CYS A 145 20.36 10.93 12.03
CA CYS A 145 20.73 12.21 12.62
C CYS A 145 20.16 12.43 14.03
N SER A 146 18.98 11.86 14.33
CA SER A 146 18.43 11.86 15.69
C SER A 146 19.31 11.03 16.63
N SER A 147 19.77 9.87 16.18
CA SER A 147 20.68 8.99 16.94
C SER A 147 22.09 9.59 17.11
N SER A 148 22.62 10.24 16.07
CA SER A 148 23.96 10.85 16.10
C SER A 148 24.05 12.05 17.03
N ASN A 149 22.96 12.81 17.19
CA ASN A 149 22.95 13.98 18.08
C ASN A 149 23.05 13.61 19.56
N SER A 150 22.50 12.45 19.97
CA SER A 150 22.57 11.98 21.36
C SER A 150 24.02 11.83 21.86
N LYS A 151 24.92 11.34 21.00
CA LYS A 151 26.31 11.02 21.36
C LYS A 151 27.25 12.23 21.45
N HIS A 152 26.91 13.34 20.81
CA HIS A 152 27.73 14.56 20.85
C HIS A 152 27.38 15.52 22.01
N ILE A 153 26.34 15.21 22.80
CA ILE A 153 25.89 16.03 23.95
C ILE A 153 26.91 16.02 25.08
N GLU A 154 27.37 14.83 25.48
CA GLU A 154 28.14 14.65 26.72
C GLU A 154 29.52 15.32 26.74
N THR A 155 30.03 15.76 25.57
CA THR A 155 31.45 16.10 25.39
C THR A 155 31.77 17.58 25.22
N VAL A 156 30.81 18.49 25.03
CA VAL A 156 31.13 19.83 24.48
C VAL A 156 30.64 21.05 25.29
N PHE A 157 29.53 21.00 26.03
CA PHE A 157 28.97 22.23 26.64
C PHE A 157 28.47 22.11 28.09
N THR A 158 29.24 22.67 29.01
CA THR A 158 28.81 23.11 30.36
C THR A 158 28.20 24.53 30.36
N ALA A 159 27.77 25.01 29.20
CA ALA A 159 27.22 26.35 29.00
C ALA A 159 25.68 26.38 29.06
N SER A 160 25.10 27.57 29.20
CA SER A 160 23.66 27.85 29.38
C SER A 160 22.73 27.04 28.46
N PRO A 161 21.55 26.60 28.94
CA PRO A 161 20.67 25.67 28.23
C PRO A 161 20.24 26.15 26.84
N ASP A 162 20.04 27.45 26.65
CA ASP A 162 19.65 28.00 25.34
C ASP A 162 20.70 27.72 24.24
N LEU A 163 21.99 27.86 24.56
CA LEU A 163 23.09 27.58 23.62
C LEU A 163 23.16 26.09 23.26
N GLN A 164 22.79 25.19 24.17
CA GLN A 164 22.71 23.77 23.89
C GLN A 164 21.62 23.49 22.85
N VAL A 165 20.42 24.08 23.00
CA VAL A 165 19.30 23.92 22.04
C VAL A 165 19.69 24.41 20.65
N TYR A 166 20.35 25.58 20.53
CA TYR A 166 20.84 26.06 19.24
C TYR A 166 21.90 25.13 18.63
N SER A 167 22.85 24.63 19.44
CA SER A 167 23.85 23.66 19.01
C SER A 167 23.20 22.38 18.45
N HIS A 168 22.18 21.83 19.12
CA HIS A 168 21.45 20.67 18.62
C HIS A 168 20.75 20.89 17.29
N LEU A 169 20.09 22.05 17.12
CA LEU A 169 19.43 22.38 15.87
C LEU A 169 20.43 22.50 14.71
N LEU A 170 21.58 23.13 14.94
CA LEU A 170 22.63 23.30 13.94
C LEU A 170 23.31 21.97 13.59
N MET A 171 23.60 21.11 14.57
CA MET A 171 24.16 19.78 14.33
C MET A 171 23.18 18.84 13.63
N ALA A 172 21.88 18.87 14.01
CA ALA A 172 20.82 18.16 13.30
C ALA A 172 20.75 18.57 11.83
N ALA A 173 20.73 19.88 11.56
CA ALA A 173 20.67 20.42 10.20
C ALA A 173 21.92 20.08 9.36
N SER A 174 23.12 20.15 9.97
CA SER A 174 24.39 19.77 9.35
C SER A 174 24.44 18.27 9.02
N CYS A 175 23.97 17.41 9.93
CA CYS A 175 23.84 15.98 9.68
C CYS A 175 22.83 15.70 8.54
N GLN A 176 21.63 16.29 8.61
CA GLN A 176 20.59 16.15 7.58
C GLN A 176 21.11 16.55 6.20
N ARG A 177 21.80 17.70 6.09
CA ARG A 177 22.36 18.17 4.82
C ARG A 177 23.40 17.18 4.25
N ARG A 178 24.28 16.64 5.09
CA ARG A 178 25.30 15.64 4.67
C ARG A 178 24.67 14.31 4.25
N CYS A 179 23.72 13.78 5.03
CA CYS A 179 23.03 12.53 4.71
C CYS A 179 22.24 12.66 3.40
N ARG A 180 21.48 13.75 3.21
CA ARG A 180 20.73 14.01 1.97
C ARG A 180 21.61 14.08 0.74
N ALA A 181 22.80 14.67 0.85
CA ALA A 181 23.77 14.75 -0.24
C ALA A 181 24.37 13.39 -0.64
N GLN A 182 24.25 12.36 0.20
CA GLN A 182 24.73 11.00 -0.10
C GLN A 182 23.64 10.09 -0.72
N ILE A 183 22.36 10.49 -0.67
CA ILE A 183 21.24 9.69 -1.18
C ILE A 183 20.76 10.27 -2.52
N PRO A 184 20.94 9.56 -3.66
CA PRO A 184 20.57 10.07 -4.98
C PRO A 184 19.09 10.48 -5.10
N ALA A 185 18.18 9.72 -4.48
CA ALA A 185 16.74 10.03 -4.49
C ALA A 185 16.38 11.37 -3.83
N LEU A 186 17.23 11.88 -2.93
CA LEU A 186 17.03 13.17 -2.24
C LEU A 186 17.72 14.35 -2.94
N GLN A 187 18.46 14.09 -4.02
CA GLN A 187 19.07 15.10 -4.89
C GLN A 187 18.19 15.45 -6.09
N LEU A 188 17.17 14.63 -6.38
CA LEU A 188 16.17 14.89 -7.40
C LEU A 188 15.27 16.08 -7.01
N PRO A 189 14.70 16.81 -7.99
CA PRO A 189 13.69 17.84 -7.74
C PRO A 189 12.55 17.31 -6.85
N PRO A 190 12.22 18.00 -5.74
CA PRO A 190 11.19 17.53 -4.83
C PRO A 190 9.80 17.60 -5.48
N PRO A 191 8.95 16.57 -5.34
CA PRO A 191 7.59 16.61 -5.84
C PRO A 191 6.75 17.73 -5.19
N SER A 192 5.88 18.34 -5.98
CA SER A 192 4.98 19.42 -5.51
C SER A 192 3.94 18.90 -4.51
N ARG A 193 3.30 19.80 -3.75
CA ARG A 193 2.34 19.43 -2.69
C ARG A 193 1.13 18.68 -3.24
N GLU A 194 0.68 19.08 -4.42
CA GLU A 194 -0.44 18.51 -5.17
C GLU A 194 -0.12 17.06 -5.54
N ILE A 195 1.09 16.79 -6.04
CA ILE A 195 1.57 15.42 -6.27
C ILE A 195 1.67 14.65 -4.94
N LEU A 196 2.13 15.26 -3.84
CA LEU A 196 2.12 14.54 -2.55
C LEU A 196 0.70 14.17 -2.12
N GLU A 197 -0.27 15.04 -2.41
CA GLU A 197 -1.67 14.88 -2.07
C GLU A 197 -2.31 13.75 -2.88
N GLU A 198 -2.12 13.68 -4.20
CA GLU A 198 -2.59 12.58 -5.05
C GLU A 198 -2.13 11.20 -4.54
N PHE A 199 -0.84 11.06 -4.22
CA PHE A 199 -0.32 9.82 -3.63
C PHE A 199 -0.90 9.54 -2.24
N SER A 200 -1.16 10.59 -1.46
CA SER A 200 -1.72 10.47 -0.11
C SER A 200 -3.21 10.12 -0.09
N ARG A 201 -3.94 10.47 -1.16
CA ARG A 201 -5.30 10.05 -1.49
C ARG A 201 -5.32 8.71 -2.24
N ARG A 202 -4.15 8.09 -2.48
CA ARG A 202 -3.98 6.84 -3.23
C ARG A 202 -4.50 6.89 -4.68
N SER A 203 -4.62 8.07 -5.30
CA SER A 203 -5.09 8.26 -6.67
C SER A 203 -4.40 7.38 -7.73
N PRO A 204 -3.07 7.10 -7.67
CA PRO A 204 -2.43 6.16 -8.62
C PRO A 204 -3.12 4.79 -8.70
N TYR A 205 -3.76 4.33 -7.62
CA TYR A 205 -4.49 3.05 -7.62
C TYR A 205 -5.82 3.10 -8.39
N ARG A 206 -6.48 4.26 -8.51
CA ARG A 206 -7.64 4.44 -9.39
C ARG A 206 -7.24 4.29 -10.86
N TYR A 207 -6.11 4.91 -11.26
CA TYR A 207 -5.56 4.78 -12.61
C TYR A 207 -5.06 3.36 -12.90
N LEU A 208 -4.38 2.70 -11.95
CA LEU A 208 -3.94 1.30 -12.08
C LEU A 208 -5.12 0.35 -12.22
N HIS A 209 -6.16 0.49 -11.39
CA HIS A 209 -7.40 -0.29 -11.50
C HIS A 209 -7.98 -0.20 -12.92
N PHE A 210 -8.17 1.03 -13.43
CA PHE A 210 -8.75 1.23 -14.75
C PHE A 210 -7.88 0.63 -15.86
N ALA A 211 -6.56 0.88 -15.83
CA ALA A 211 -5.64 0.36 -16.83
C ALA A 211 -5.58 -1.18 -16.84
N HIS A 212 -5.55 -1.84 -15.67
CA HIS A 212 -5.65 -3.29 -15.58
C HIS A 212 -7.01 -3.81 -16.05
N SER A 213 -8.11 -3.11 -15.73
CA SER A 213 -9.45 -3.47 -16.22
C SER A 213 -9.54 -3.38 -17.75
N LYS A 214 -8.90 -2.39 -18.40
CA LYS A 214 -8.82 -2.30 -19.87
C LYS A 214 -8.02 -3.45 -20.50
N LEU A 215 -7.03 -3.98 -19.78
CA LEU A 215 -6.29 -5.20 -20.15
C LEU A 215 -7.00 -6.51 -19.71
N LYS A 216 -8.20 -6.43 -19.13
CA LYS A 216 -9.00 -7.55 -18.58
C LYS A 216 -8.32 -8.32 -17.44
N ASP A 217 -7.36 -7.72 -16.76
CA ASP A 217 -6.65 -8.33 -15.64
C ASP A 217 -7.31 -7.96 -14.31
N LEU A 218 -8.40 -8.67 -13.98
CA LEU A 218 -9.15 -8.46 -12.73
C LEU A 218 -8.34 -8.83 -11.48
N GLN A 219 -7.44 -9.81 -11.59
CA GLN A 219 -6.53 -10.22 -10.52
C GLN A 219 -5.69 -9.03 -10.04
N LYS A 220 -5.29 -8.18 -10.99
CA LYS A 220 -4.50 -6.98 -10.75
C LYS A 220 -5.36 -5.75 -10.47
N ALA A 221 -6.53 -5.62 -11.10
CA ALA A 221 -7.42 -4.47 -10.97
C ALA A 221 -8.14 -4.40 -9.60
N ILE A 222 -8.71 -5.50 -9.12
CA ILE A 222 -9.56 -5.53 -7.91
C ILE A 222 -8.79 -5.10 -6.65
N PRO A 223 -7.54 -5.57 -6.38
CA PRO A 223 -6.77 -5.06 -5.25
C PRO A 223 -6.44 -3.56 -5.36
N CYS A 224 -6.34 -3.00 -6.57
CA CYS A 224 -6.12 -1.56 -6.75
C CYS A 224 -7.35 -0.74 -6.35
N ALA A 225 -8.54 -1.14 -6.82
CA ALA A 225 -9.81 -0.53 -6.40
C ALA A 225 -10.00 -0.59 -4.87
N PHE A 226 -9.75 -1.76 -4.28
CA PHE A 226 -9.81 -1.95 -2.83
C PHE A 226 -8.78 -1.09 -2.07
N THR A 227 -7.55 -0.98 -2.58
CA THR A 227 -6.48 -0.10 -2.03
C THR A 227 -6.88 1.37 -2.07
N PHE A 228 -7.54 1.83 -3.15
CA PHE A 228 -8.02 3.20 -3.29
C PHE A 228 -9.15 3.52 -2.29
N LEU A 229 -10.13 2.61 -2.12
CA LEU A 229 -11.27 2.80 -1.22
C LEU A 229 -10.88 2.97 0.25
N GLN A 230 -9.77 2.37 0.74
CA GLN A 230 -9.35 2.57 2.13
C GLN A 230 -9.04 4.04 2.48
N ARG A 231 -8.75 4.87 1.47
CA ARG A 231 -8.53 6.30 1.66
C ARG A 231 -9.68 7.18 1.15
N ASN A 232 -10.53 6.64 0.29
CA ASN A 232 -11.67 7.33 -0.30
C ASN A 232 -12.97 6.50 -0.06
N PRO A 233 -13.39 6.30 1.20
CA PRO A 233 -14.56 5.46 1.52
C PRO A 233 -15.89 6.09 1.10
N GLU A 234 -15.89 7.33 0.61
CA GLU A 234 -17.06 8.07 0.12
C GLU A 234 -17.16 8.08 -1.42
N ASP A 235 -16.22 7.44 -2.13
CA ASP A 235 -16.21 7.36 -3.60
C ASP A 235 -17.29 6.37 -4.09
N GLN A 236 -18.48 6.91 -4.40
CA GLN A 236 -19.66 6.14 -4.80
C GLN A 236 -19.44 5.32 -6.09
N GLU A 237 -18.69 5.85 -7.05
CA GLU A 237 -18.39 5.15 -8.31
C GLU A 237 -17.59 3.87 -8.05
N MET A 238 -16.52 3.97 -7.25
CA MET A 238 -15.67 2.83 -6.92
C MET A 238 -16.36 1.86 -5.96
N GLN A 239 -17.24 2.33 -5.08
CA GLN A 239 -18.09 1.45 -4.26
C GLN A 239 -19.02 0.59 -5.12
N GLN A 240 -19.78 1.21 -6.03
CA GLN A 240 -20.70 0.52 -6.93
C GLN A 240 -19.96 -0.52 -7.77
N LEU A 241 -18.83 -0.14 -8.38
CA LEU A 241 -18.00 -1.06 -9.16
C LEU A 241 -17.47 -2.25 -8.33
N MET A 242 -17.08 -2.02 -7.08
CA MET A 242 -16.67 -3.11 -6.19
C MET A 242 -17.84 -4.00 -5.75
N GLU A 243 -19.09 -3.53 -5.81
CA GLU A 243 -20.28 -4.35 -5.58
C GLU A 243 -20.65 -5.14 -6.84
N GLU A 244 -20.52 -4.57 -8.04
CA GLU A 244 -20.59 -5.31 -9.31
C GLU A 244 -19.58 -6.47 -9.34
N TYR A 245 -18.32 -6.23 -8.96
CA TYR A 245 -17.32 -7.28 -8.86
C TYR A 245 -17.68 -8.38 -7.85
N LYS A 246 -18.29 -8.06 -6.70
CA LYS A 246 -18.77 -9.07 -5.74
C LYS A 246 -19.92 -9.91 -6.27
N ASN A 247 -20.76 -9.34 -7.14
CA ASN A 247 -21.91 -10.03 -7.71
C ASN A 247 -21.52 -11.00 -8.84
N GLU A 248 -20.43 -10.72 -9.55
CA GLU A 248 -19.95 -11.55 -10.68
C GLU A 248 -18.80 -12.51 -10.29
N TYR A 249 -17.97 -12.16 -9.28
CA TYR A 249 -16.76 -12.90 -8.93
C TYR A 249 -16.64 -13.17 -7.42
N ASP A 250 -16.06 -14.32 -7.05
CA ASP A 250 -15.57 -14.55 -5.69
C ASP A 250 -14.32 -13.68 -5.45
N LEU A 251 -14.43 -12.71 -4.55
CA LEU A 251 -13.35 -11.78 -4.21
C LEU A 251 -12.41 -12.31 -3.11
N SER A 252 -12.61 -13.55 -2.65
CA SER A 252 -11.76 -14.20 -1.66
C SER A 252 -10.30 -14.22 -2.13
N GLY A 253 -9.43 -13.54 -1.40
CA GLY A 253 -8.00 -13.39 -1.73
C GLY A 253 -7.63 -12.16 -2.58
N TYR A 254 -8.59 -11.38 -3.11
CA TYR A 254 -8.33 -10.17 -3.90
C TYR A 254 -8.50 -8.86 -3.13
N LEU A 255 -9.17 -8.90 -1.97
CA LEU A 255 -9.38 -7.74 -1.10
C LEU A 255 -8.11 -7.44 -0.25
N ILE A 256 -7.02 -7.10 -0.94
CA ILE A 256 -5.70 -6.81 -0.36
C ILE A 256 -5.41 -5.31 -0.52
N ASP A 257 -5.21 -4.60 0.59
CA ASP A 257 -4.68 -3.24 0.57
C ASP A 257 -3.16 -3.27 0.39
N ARG A 258 -2.68 -2.77 -0.76
CA ARG A 258 -1.25 -2.72 -1.11
C ARG A 258 -0.46 -1.61 -0.41
N GLU A 259 -1.14 -0.71 0.31
CA GLU A 259 -0.53 0.36 1.12
C GLU A 259 -0.90 0.21 2.61
N GLN A 260 -1.33 -0.99 3.03
CA GLN A 260 -1.60 -1.30 4.43
C GLN A 260 -0.31 -1.26 5.24
N ARG A 261 -0.34 -0.56 6.37
CA ARG A 261 0.81 -0.45 7.28
C ARG A 261 0.79 -1.58 8.31
N PRO A 262 1.96 -2.04 8.81
CA PRO A 262 2.03 -3.15 9.77
C PRO A 262 1.12 -2.97 11.00
N TYR A 263 1.09 -1.77 11.59
CA TYR A 263 0.25 -1.49 12.76
C TYR A 263 -1.26 -1.49 12.46
N GLU A 264 -1.69 -1.27 11.21
CA GLU A 264 -3.11 -1.08 10.87
C GLU A 264 -3.91 -2.38 11.05
N VAL A 265 -3.28 -3.55 10.80
CA VAL A 265 -3.90 -4.86 11.01
C VAL A 265 -4.23 -5.07 12.49
N SER A 266 -3.26 -4.84 13.38
CA SER A 266 -3.44 -4.98 14.83
C SER A 266 -4.41 -3.93 15.37
N PHE A 267 -4.29 -2.67 14.92
CA PHE A 267 -5.17 -1.57 15.32
C PHE A 267 -6.64 -1.83 14.97
N VAL A 268 -6.95 -2.17 13.71
CA VAL A 268 -8.33 -2.40 13.26
C VAL A 268 -8.95 -3.61 13.97
N ARG A 269 -8.18 -4.68 14.19
CA ARG A 269 -8.64 -5.84 14.98
C ARG A 269 -8.91 -5.46 16.45
N GLY A 270 -8.03 -4.69 17.07
CA GLY A 270 -8.19 -4.18 18.42
C GLY A 270 -9.46 -3.32 18.56
N VAL A 271 -9.64 -2.31 17.69
CA VAL A 271 -10.84 -1.45 17.65
C VAL A 271 -12.13 -2.26 17.44
N LYS A 272 -12.10 -3.30 16.61
CA LYS A 272 -13.25 -4.19 16.43
C LYS A 272 -13.63 -4.91 17.74
N LEU A 273 -12.66 -5.39 18.50
CA LEU A 273 -12.90 -6.01 19.81
C LEU A 273 -13.44 -5.02 20.85
N VAL A 274 -12.97 -3.77 20.86
CA VAL A 274 -13.58 -2.69 21.67
C VAL A 274 -15.07 -2.54 21.30
N SER A 275 -15.40 -2.51 20.01
CA SER A 275 -16.78 -2.35 19.54
C SER A 275 -17.70 -3.53 19.91
N SER A 276 -17.15 -4.73 20.11
CA SER A 276 -17.89 -5.90 20.61
C SER A 276 -17.83 -6.08 22.14
N GLY A 277 -17.24 -5.13 22.88
CA GLY A 277 -17.13 -5.18 24.35
C GLY A 277 -16.04 -6.11 24.89
N ASP A 278 -15.18 -6.66 24.03
CA ASP A 278 -14.04 -7.51 24.43
C ASP A 278 -12.79 -6.65 24.63
N TYR A 279 -12.78 -5.92 25.74
CA TYR A 279 -11.67 -5.03 26.08
C TYR A 279 -10.38 -5.80 26.37
N SER A 280 -10.47 -6.98 26.99
CA SER A 280 -9.31 -7.78 27.40
C SER A 280 -8.46 -8.21 26.20
N ASN A 281 -9.06 -8.83 25.18
CA ASN A 281 -8.34 -9.24 23.98
C ASN A 281 -7.99 -8.04 23.06
N SER A 282 -8.67 -6.89 23.23
CA SER A 282 -8.33 -5.67 22.52
C SER A 282 -6.99 -5.05 22.97
N VAL A 283 -6.65 -5.13 24.27
CA VAL A 283 -5.42 -4.51 24.81
C VAL A 283 -4.18 -5.04 24.09
N GLU A 284 -4.03 -6.37 23.96
CA GLU A 284 -2.85 -6.97 23.31
C GLU A 284 -2.66 -6.49 21.87
N LEU A 285 -3.77 -6.38 21.11
CA LEU A 285 -3.76 -5.93 19.72
C LEU A 285 -3.50 -4.42 19.57
N LEU A 286 -3.98 -3.61 20.51
CA LEU A 286 -3.70 -2.17 20.53
C LEU A 286 -2.27 -1.86 21.00
N GLU A 287 -1.74 -2.60 21.97
CA GLU A 287 -0.33 -2.52 22.34
C GLU A 287 0.59 -2.94 21.20
N GLU A 288 0.28 -4.03 20.50
CA GLU A 288 1.06 -4.45 19.33
C GLU A 288 1.01 -3.40 18.21
N ALA A 289 -0.14 -2.75 17.99
CA ALA A 289 -0.21 -1.62 17.07
C ALA A 289 0.69 -0.45 17.48
N LEU A 290 0.82 -0.16 18.78
CA LEU A 290 1.72 0.88 19.30
C LEU A 290 3.21 0.51 19.16
N ARG A 291 3.58 -0.78 19.20
CA ARG A 291 4.96 -1.25 18.96
C ARG A 291 5.37 -1.15 17.48
N LEU A 292 4.38 -1.18 16.57
CA LEU A 292 4.56 -1.18 15.11
C LEU A 292 4.39 0.21 14.45
N PHE A 293 4.20 1.27 15.24
CA PHE A 293 3.91 2.63 14.79
C PHE A 293 5.14 3.56 14.83
#